data_AF-U2V1F5-F1
#
_entry.id   AF-U2V1F5-F1
#
_cell.length_a   1.000
_cell.length_b   1.000
_cell.length_c   1.000
_cell.angle_alpha   90.00
_cell.angle_beta   90.00
_cell.angle_gamma   90.00
#
_symmetry.space_group_name_H-M   'P 1'
#
loop_
_entity.id
_entity.type
_entity.pdbx_description
1 polymer ?
#
loop_
_entity_poly.entity_id
_entity_poly.type
_entity_poly.pdbx_seq_one_letter_code
_entity_poly.pdbx_strand_id
1 'polypeptide(L)'
;ADRFEIVLALLERVKAEGGDMLASDVAEFIGYVPRQAAYYPSAGQYLGLFDRSERGHVKLTPLAEAILDFRYRDRQLAYVALMFKHEIFHRLFGIAFRSGTMPEKSDVIEVMLELNVCNNGATVVRRATTVISWLNWIMALPEDD
;
A
#
# COMPACT_ATOMS: atom_id res chain seq x y z
N ALA A 1 7.07 -2.49 -1.81
CA ALA A 1 5.80 -2.33 -2.53
C ALA A 1 5.75 -0.90 -3.06
N ASP A 2 6.64 -0.61 -3.98
CA ASP A 2 6.86 0.71 -4.59
C ASP A 2 5.82 1.06 -5.68
N ARG A 3 4.89 0.15 -5.96
CA ARG A 3 3.73 0.34 -6.84
C ARG A 3 2.46 -0.10 -6.14
N PHE A 4 1.57 0.84 -5.81
CA PHE A 4 0.35 0.50 -5.07
C PHE A 4 -0.62 -0.32 -5.91
N GLU A 5 -0.60 -0.14 -7.23
CA GLU A 5 -1.40 -0.85 -8.22
C GLU A 5 -1.18 -2.36 -8.18
N ILE A 6 0.02 -2.83 -7.80
CA ILE A 6 0.27 -4.26 -7.62
C ILE A 6 -0.41 -4.80 -6.37
N VAL A 7 -0.55 -4.00 -5.31
CA VAL A 7 -1.36 -4.39 -4.15
C VAL A 7 -2.81 -4.55 -4.57
N LEU A 8 -3.33 -3.61 -5.37
CA LEU A 8 -4.70 -3.68 -5.90
C LEU A 8 -4.90 -4.89 -6.83
N ALA A 9 -4.00 -5.11 -7.78
CA ALA A 9 -4.04 -6.26 -8.67
C ALA A 9 -3.97 -7.58 -7.90
N LEU A 10 -3.19 -7.63 -6.81
CA LEU A 10 -3.15 -8.79 -5.93
C LEU A 10 -4.47 -8.99 -5.17
N LEU A 11 -5.12 -7.93 -4.70
CA LEU A 11 -6.44 -8.02 -4.07
C LEU A 11 -7.46 -8.67 -5.02
N GLU A 12 -7.55 -8.17 -6.25
CA GLU A 12 -8.46 -8.71 -7.28
C GLU A 12 -8.12 -10.17 -7.61
N ARG A 13 -6.82 -10.50 -7.67
CA ARG A 13 -6.36 -11.87 -7.93
C ARG A 13 -6.78 -12.82 -6.81
N VAL A 14 -6.56 -12.46 -5.54
CA VAL A 14 -6.96 -13.28 -4.39
C VAL A 14 -8.48 -13.44 -4.34
N LYS A 15 -9.24 -12.38 -4.67
CA LYS A 15 -10.72 -12.48 -4.77
C LYS A 15 -11.14 -13.49 -5.83
N ALA A 16 -10.51 -13.47 -7.01
CA ALA A 16 -10.79 -14.40 -8.10
C ALA A 16 -10.48 -15.87 -7.73
N GLU A 17 -9.53 -16.11 -6.82
CA GLU A 17 -9.19 -17.43 -6.27
C GLU A 17 -10.05 -17.84 -5.05
N GLY A 18 -11.16 -17.13 -4.79
CA GLY A 18 -12.08 -17.48 -3.70
C GLY A 18 -11.74 -16.84 -2.35
N GLY A 19 -10.88 -15.81 -2.34
CA GLY A 19 -10.55 -15.04 -1.13
C GLY A 19 -9.40 -15.60 -0.30
N ASP A 20 -8.78 -16.70 -0.74
CA ASP A 20 -7.62 -17.33 -0.11
C ASP A 20 -6.66 -17.83 -1.20
N MET A 21 -5.40 -17.40 -1.15
CA MET A 21 -4.39 -17.77 -2.15
C MET A 21 -3.09 -18.20 -1.47
N LEU A 22 -2.46 -19.25 -1.99
CA LEU A 22 -1.17 -19.72 -1.48
C LEU A 22 -0.08 -18.69 -1.77
N ALA A 23 0.85 -18.53 -0.83
CA ALA A 23 1.98 -17.62 -0.96
C ALA A 23 2.91 -17.96 -2.14
N SER A 24 2.96 -19.24 -2.55
CA SER A 24 3.65 -19.67 -3.78
C SER A 24 3.02 -19.04 -5.02
N ASP A 25 1.69 -19.09 -5.10
CA ASP A 25 0.93 -18.66 -6.26
C ASP A 25 0.88 -17.13 -6.31
N VAL A 26 0.87 -16.47 -5.15
CA VAL A 26 1.07 -15.03 -5.01
C VAL A 26 2.45 -14.63 -5.54
N ALA A 27 3.50 -15.40 -5.23
CA ALA A 27 4.84 -15.11 -5.73
C ALA A 27 4.94 -15.29 -7.25
N GLU A 28 4.28 -16.32 -7.80
CA GLU A 28 4.17 -16.56 -9.23
C GLU A 28 3.37 -15.46 -9.95
N PHE A 29 2.25 -15.02 -9.37
CA PHE A 29 1.45 -13.91 -9.90
C PHE A 29 2.26 -12.61 -9.97
N ILE A 30 3.07 -12.33 -8.95
CA ILE A 30 3.94 -11.14 -8.95
C ILE A 30 5.12 -11.30 -9.92
N GLY A 31 5.57 -12.53 -10.15
CA GLY A 31 6.06 -13.07 -11.43
C GLY A 31 7.37 -12.55 -12.04
N TYR A 32 7.86 -11.34 -11.75
CA TYR A 32 9.07 -10.78 -12.38
C TYR A 32 9.85 -9.78 -11.52
N VAL A 33 9.55 -9.64 -10.22
CA VAL A 33 10.25 -8.71 -9.32
C VAL A 33 11.01 -9.50 -8.23
N PRO A 34 12.24 -10.00 -8.49
CA PRO A 34 12.83 -11.15 -7.78
C PRO A 34 13.30 -10.88 -6.33
N ARG A 35 12.87 -9.79 -5.71
CA ARG A 35 13.14 -9.48 -4.29
C ARG A 35 12.00 -8.80 -3.56
N GLN A 36 10.91 -8.47 -4.26
CA GLN A 36 9.81 -7.69 -3.68
C GLN A 36 8.48 -8.40 -3.60
N ALA A 37 8.35 -9.65 -4.09
CA ALA A 37 7.09 -10.39 -4.04
C ALA A 37 6.51 -10.45 -2.60
N ALA A 38 7.35 -10.65 -1.59
CA ALA A 38 6.92 -10.66 -0.19
C ALA A 38 6.46 -9.28 0.35
N TYR A 39 6.82 -8.16 -0.29
CA TYR A 39 6.44 -6.83 0.20
C TYR A 39 5.01 -6.45 -0.18
N TYR A 40 4.45 -6.96 -1.27
CA TYR A 40 3.09 -6.60 -1.69
C TYR A 40 2.01 -7.19 -0.77
N PRO A 41 2.06 -8.48 -0.38
CA PRO A 41 1.18 -9.02 0.65
C PRO A 41 1.40 -8.36 2.01
N SER A 42 2.64 -8.00 2.35
CA SER A 42 2.95 -7.29 3.59
C SER A 42 2.38 -5.86 3.59
N ALA A 43 2.36 -5.19 2.44
CA ALA A 43 1.76 -3.88 2.27
C ALA A 43 0.22 -3.94 2.40
N GLY A 44 -0.43 -4.91 1.74
CA GLY A 44 -1.87 -5.08 1.91
C GLY A 44 -2.23 -5.46 3.35
N GLN A 45 -1.41 -6.27 4.02
CA GLN A 45 -1.57 -6.55 5.45
C GLN A 45 -1.43 -5.29 6.32
N TYR A 46 -0.44 -4.42 6.03
CA TYR A 46 -0.26 -3.14 6.73
C TYR A 46 -1.51 -2.25 6.66
N LEU A 47 -2.23 -2.27 5.54
CA LEU A 47 -3.50 -1.54 5.34
C LEU A 47 -4.74 -2.29 5.86
N GLY A 48 -4.57 -3.51 6.40
CA GLY A 48 -5.69 -4.35 6.85
C GLY A 48 -6.48 -5.02 5.72
N LEU A 49 -5.91 -5.12 4.52
CA LEU A 49 -6.54 -5.75 3.36
C LEU A 49 -6.30 -7.26 3.28
N PHE A 50 -5.16 -7.73 3.80
CA PHE A 50 -4.83 -9.16 3.84
C PHE A 50 -4.67 -9.69 5.26
N ASP A 51 -5.27 -10.84 5.53
CA ASP A 51 -4.91 -11.69 6.67
C ASP A 51 -3.86 -12.72 6.22
N ARG A 52 -2.78 -12.79 7.00
CA ARG A 52 -1.62 -13.69 6.79
C ARG A 52 -1.22 -14.38 8.08
N SER A 53 -2.18 -14.52 9.01
CA SER A 53 -2.02 -15.23 10.28
C SER A 53 -1.74 -16.71 10.07
N GLU A 54 -2.32 -17.29 9.02
CA GLU A 54 -2.02 -18.65 8.55
C GLU A 54 -0.75 -18.66 7.66
N ARG A 55 0.22 -19.49 8.06
CA ARG A 55 1.50 -19.60 7.36
C ARG A 55 1.28 -20.13 5.94
N GLY A 56 1.79 -19.39 4.96
CA GLY A 56 1.72 -19.80 3.55
C GLY A 56 0.44 -19.36 2.85
N HIS A 57 -0.45 -18.63 3.53
CA HIS A 57 -1.69 -18.12 2.95
C HIS A 57 -1.72 -16.59 2.94
N VAL A 58 -2.42 -16.05 1.94
CA VAL A 58 -2.79 -14.64 1.83
C VAL A 58 -4.30 -14.59 1.60
N LYS A 59 -5.04 -14.21 2.63
CA LYS A 59 -6.51 -14.18 2.63
C LYS A 59 -7.02 -12.76 2.59
N LEU A 60 -8.17 -12.53 1.97
CA LEU A 60 -8.87 -11.26 2.11
C LEU A 60 -9.41 -11.11 3.54
N THR A 61 -9.33 -9.90 4.07
CA THR A 61 -10.09 -9.57 5.28
C THR A 61 -11.56 -9.27 4.93
N PRO A 62 -12.50 -9.36 5.88
CA PRO A 62 -13.88 -8.94 5.64
C PRO A 62 -14.00 -7.48 5.16
N LEU A 63 -13.07 -6.63 5.61
CA LEU A 63 -12.94 -5.25 5.13
C LEU A 63 -12.57 -5.20 3.64
N ALA A 64 -11.59 -5.98 3.20
CA ALA A 64 -11.18 -6.03 1.80
C ALA A 64 -12.31 -6.56 0.91
N GLU A 65 -13.02 -7.60 1.36
CA GLU A 65 -14.18 -8.12 0.63
C GLU A 65 -15.25 -7.05 0.42
N ALA A 66 -15.61 -6.32 1.49
CA ALA A 66 -16.59 -5.23 1.38
C ALA A 66 -16.13 -4.10 0.45
N ILE A 67 -14.85 -3.74 0.48
CA ILE A 67 -14.30 -2.70 -0.42
C ILE A 67 -14.36 -3.14 -1.89
N LEU A 68 -14.10 -4.42 -2.17
CA LEU A 68 -14.15 -4.97 -3.53
C LEU A 68 -15.56 -4.99 -4.14
N ASP A 69 -16.61 -4.88 -3.32
CA ASP A 69 -17.99 -4.74 -3.79
C ASP A 69 -18.36 -3.29 -4.13
N PHE A 70 -17.52 -2.31 -3.81
CA PHE A 70 -17.75 -0.91 -4.14
C PHE A 70 -17.50 -0.61 -5.63
N ARG A 71 -18.19 0.41 -6.14
CA ARG A 71 -17.88 1.01 -7.45
C ARG A 71 -16.47 1.60 -7.43
N TYR A 72 -15.85 1.70 -8.60
CA TYR A 72 -14.45 2.12 -8.77
C TYR A 72 -14.06 3.34 -7.92
N ARG A 73 -14.78 4.45 -8.04
CA ARG A 73 -14.48 5.68 -7.28
C ARG A 73 -14.56 5.48 -5.76
N ASP A 74 -15.63 4.83 -5.30
CA ASP A 74 -15.86 4.56 -3.88
C ASP A 74 -14.77 3.61 -3.33
N ARG A 75 -14.31 2.67 -4.16
CA ARG A 75 -13.20 1.75 -3.88
C ARG A 75 -11.87 2.50 -3.71
N GLN A 76 -11.54 3.43 -4.61
CA GLN A 76 -10.30 4.22 -4.49
C GLN A 76 -10.30 5.07 -3.23
N LEU A 77 -11.42 5.74 -2.93
CA LEU A 77 -11.56 6.53 -1.70
C LEU A 77 -11.43 5.68 -0.44
N ALA A 78 -11.92 4.44 -0.45
CA ALA A 78 -11.73 3.51 0.65
C ALA A 78 -10.25 3.18 0.88
N TYR A 79 -9.46 2.93 -0.19
CA TYR A 79 -8.02 2.71 -0.06
C TYR A 79 -7.27 3.93 0.48
N VAL A 80 -7.60 5.13 0.00
CA VAL A 80 -7.05 6.39 0.53
C VAL A 80 -7.37 6.53 2.02
N ALA A 81 -8.62 6.25 2.42
CA ALA A 81 -9.02 6.29 3.82
C ALA A 81 -8.22 5.32 4.70
N LEU A 82 -7.88 4.12 4.18
CA LEU A 82 -7.00 3.19 4.89
C LEU A 82 -5.58 3.73 5.03
N MET A 83 -5.01 4.33 3.97
CA MET A 83 -3.69 4.97 4.06
C MET A 83 -3.68 6.08 5.11
N PHE A 84 -4.73 6.92 5.15
CA PHE A 84 -4.83 8.04 6.10
C PHE A 84 -5.08 7.63 7.55
N LYS A 85 -5.40 6.37 7.84
CA LYS A 85 -5.33 5.85 9.22
C LYS A 85 -3.91 5.86 9.78
N HIS A 86 -2.90 5.93 8.91
CA HIS A 86 -1.51 6.04 9.33
C HIS A 86 -1.05 7.50 9.25
N GLU A 87 -0.59 8.02 10.39
CA GLU A 87 -0.23 9.43 10.57
C GLU A 87 0.76 9.96 9.53
N ILE A 88 1.70 9.12 9.08
CA ILE A 88 2.67 9.48 8.05
C ILE A 88 2.02 9.96 6.75
N PHE A 89 0.97 9.27 6.28
CA PHE A 89 0.28 9.65 5.05
C PHE A 89 -0.54 10.92 5.24
N HIS A 90 -1.20 11.08 6.40
CA HIS A 90 -1.96 12.29 6.72
C HIS A 90 -1.05 13.53 6.76
N ARG A 91 0.11 13.44 7.41
CA ARG A 91 1.08 14.55 7.51
C ARG A 91 1.68 14.92 6.16
N LEU A 92 2.18 13.93 5.41
CA LEU A 92 2.83 14.15 4.13
C LEU A 92 1.85 14.61 3.04
N PHE A 93 0.62 14.11 3.05
CA PHE A 93 -0.45 14.65 2.20
C PHE A 93 -0.72 16.11 2.51
N GLY A 94 -0.81 16.48 3.79
CA GLY A 94 -0.97 17.88 4.19
C GLY A 94 0.17 18.78 3.70
N ILE A 95 1.41 18.31 3.69
CA ILE A 95 2.55 19.03 3.12
C ILE A 95 2.34 19.21 1.62
N ALA A 96 2.10 18.12 0.89
CA ALA A 96 1.91 18.13 -0.56
C ALA A 96 0.77 19.04 -1.01
N PHE A 97 -0.36 18.96 -0.30
CA PHE A 97 -1.56 19.75 -0.58
C PHE A 97 -1.32 21.25 -0.39
N ARG A 98 -0.53 21.65 0.61
CA ARG A 98 -0.24 23.07 0.88
C ARG A 98 0.84 23.64 -0.03
N SER A 99 1.86 22.85 -0.37
CA SER A 99 2.95 23.31 -1.25
C SER A 99 2.57 23.25 -2.73
N GLY A 100 1.61 22.41 -3.10
CA GLY A 100 1.31 22.10 -4.50
C GLY A 100 2.37 21.21 -5.17
N THR A 101 3.31 20.66 -4.38
CA THR A 101 4.41 19.83 -4.86
C THR A 101 4.56 18.60 -3.97
N MET A 102 5.03 17.49 -4.54
CA MET A 102 5.31 16.29 -3.74
C MET A 102 6.44 16.56 -2.72
N PRO A 103 6.33 16.04 -1.48
CA PRO A 103 7.41 16.13 -0.50
C PRO A 103 8.67 15.45 -1.02
N GLU A 104 9.81 16.04 -0.72
CA GLU A 104 11.09 15.44 -1.06
C GLU A 104 11.36 14.20 -0.19
N LYS A 105 12.29 13.36 -0.64
CA LYS A 105 12.64 12.14 0.10
C LYS A 105 13.20 12.44 1.49
N SER A 106 13.89 13.56 1.67
CA SER A 106 14.34 14.08 2.96
C SER A 106 13.16 14.35 3.90
N ASP A 107 12.13 15.05 3.43
CA ASP A 107 10.94 15.38 4.24
C ASP A 107 10.23 14.11 4.71
N VAL A 108 10.12 13.11 3.82
CA VAL A 108 9.54 11.81 4.18
C VAL A 108 10.39 11.09 5.23
N ILE A 109 11.71 11.11 5.11
CA ILE A 109 12.60 10.51 6.10
C ILE A 109 12.47 11.23 7.44
N GLU A 110 12.43 12.55 7.46
CA GLU A 110 12.26 13.35 8.69
C GLU A 110 10.97 12.95 9.42
N VAL A 111 9.82 12.97 8.73
CA VAL A 111 8.54 12.53 9.30
C VAL A 111 8.60 11.07 9.77
N MET A 112 9.27 10.18 9.03
CA MET A 112 9.44 8.79 9.45
C MET A 112 10.22 8.62 10.75
N LEU A 113 11.25 9.45 10.96
CA LEU A 113 12.07 9.43 12.17
C LEU A 113 11.31 10.01 13.37
N GLU A 114 10.61 11.13 13.17
CA GLU A 114 9.77 11.75 14.19
C GLU A 114 8.67 10.81 14.70
N LEU A 115 8.02 10.08 13.79
CA LEU A 115 6.96 9.13 14.12
C LEU A 115 7.49 7.78 14.64
N ASN A 116 8.81 7.61 14.71
CA ASN A 116 9.48 6.37 15.11
C ASN A 116 8.98 5.13 14.33
N VAL A 117 8.61 5.31 13.05
CA VAL A 117 8.08 4.22 12.20
C VAL A 117 9.19 3.38 11.54
N CYS A 118 10.46 3.78 11.70
CA CYS A 118 11.62 3.04 11.25
C CYS A 118 12.90 3.45 11.99
N ASN A 119 13.78 2.49 12.26
CA ASN A 119 15.13 2.76 12.78
C ASN A 119 16.02 3.38 11.68
N ASN A 120 17.00 4.20 12.10
CA ASN A 120 17.98 4.86 11.24
C ASN A 120 18.73 3.88 10.29
N GLY A 121 19.13 4.35 9.10
CA GLY A 121 19.97 3.62 8.14
C GLY A 121 19.27 3.23 6.83
N ALA A 122 19.80 2.26 6.08
CA ALA A 122 19.32 1.92 4.73
C ALA A 122 17.83 1.51 4.65
N THR A 123 17.25 1.05 5.77
CA THR A 123 15.83 0.65 5.84
C THR A 123 14.88 1.86 5.74
N VAL A 124 15.24 3.01 6.34
CA VAL A 124 14.40 4.22 6.28
C VAL A 124 14.32 4.74 4.85
N VAL A 125 15.45 4.75 4.14
CA VAL A 125 15.55 5.23 2.75
C VAL A 125 14.66 4.42 1.80
N ARG A 126 14.61 3.09 1.98
CA ARG A 126 13.76 2.20 1.17
C ARG A 126 12.27 2.36 1.50
N ARG A 127 11.93 2.50 2.77
CA ARG A 127 10.55 2.71 3.21
C ARG A 127 10.02 4.08 2.79
N ALA A 128 10.85 5.12 2.82
CA ALA A 128 10.51 6.44 2.31
C ALA A 128 10.10 6.39 0.82
N THR A 129 10.80 5.60 0.00
CA THR A 129 10.39 5.39 -1.41
C THR A 129 8.99 4.78 -1.53
N THR A 130 8.63 3.81 -0.68
CA THR A 130 7.28 3.23 -0.69
C THR A 130 6.22 4.28 -0.32
N VAL A 131 6.48 5.09 0.72
CA VAL A 131 5.57 6.16 1.15
C VAL A 131 5.37 7.20 0.05
N ILE A 132 6.45 7.65 -0.61
CA ILE A 132 6.38 8.60 -1.73
C ILE A 132 5.57 8.01 -2.88
N SER A 133 5.81 6.75 -3.26
CA SER A 133 5.05 6.09 -4.32
C SER A 133 3.56 6.04 -4.04
N TRP A 134 3.15 5.74 -2.81
CA TRP A 134 1.73 5.68 -2.46
C TRP A 134 1.11 7.07 -2.38
N LEU A 135 1.87 8.07 -1.93
CA LEU A 135 1.41 9.45 -1.96
C LEU A 135 1.25 9.97 -3.39
N ASN A 136 2.17 9.63 -4.30
CA ASN A 136 2.01 9.91 -5.73
C ASN A 136 0.73 9.26 -6.28
N TRP A 137 0.47 8.00 -5.92
CA TRP A 137 -0.76 7.32 -6.31
C TRP A 137 -2.01 8.06 -5.84
N ILE A 138 -2.06 8.53 -4.58
CA ILE A 138 -3.17 9.34 -4.07
C ILE A 138 -3.35 10.63 -4.90
N MET A 139 -2.26 11.32 -5.21
CA MET A 139 -2.29 12.61 -5.92
C MET A 139 -2.67 12.47 -7.40
N ALA A 140 -2.46 11.30 -8.00
CA ALA A 140 -2.83 11.01 -9.39
C ALA A 140 -4.31 10.63 -9.57
N LEU A 141 -5.03 10.27 -8.49
CA LEU A 141 -6.44 9.84 -8.57
C LEU A 141 -7.39 10.80 -9.32
N PRO A 142 -7.24 12.15 -9.24
CA PRO A 142 -8.09 13.06 -10.01
C PRO A 142 -7.83 13.05 -11.53
N GLU A 143 -6.73 12.45 -12.00
CA GLU A 143 -6.36 12.40 -13.42
C GLU A 143 -6.96 11.19 -14.15
N ASP A 144 -7.54 10.22 -13.41
CA ASP A 144 -8.09 8.95 -13.91
C ASP A 144 -9.56 9.07 -14.43
N ASP A 145 -9.97 10.23 -14.96
CA ASP A 145 -11.30 10.47 -15.55
C ASP A 145 -11.46 9.91 -16.98
#